data_AF-A0A2N6B4N4-F1
#
_entry.id   AF-A0A2N6B4N4-F1
#
_cell.length_a   1.000
_cell.length_b   1.000
_cell.length_c   1.000
_cell.angle_alpha   90.00
_cell.angle_beta   90.00
_cell.angle_gamma   90.00
#
_symmetry.space_group_name_H-M   'P 1'
#
loop_
_entity.id
_entity.type
_entity.pdbx_description
1 polymer ?
#
loop_
_entity_poly.entity_id
_entity_poly.type
_entity_poly.pdbx_seq_one_letter_code
_entity_poly.pdbx_strand_id
1 'polypeptide(L)'
;MKLILSPEDLAALSPSARAEIIELLMIAAGDGPDANLEDLGEAFADFEMADVVALGADELALLMENVSEKYQKGLRVFAEQGPIIGAGALRKVGIDNVPHFQSRITIRTRTITGNPTAFLMSWDDWTEYDDGWGRYAMHPTTYESLKSFFGIEG
;
A
#
# COMPACT_ATOMS: atom_id res chain seq x y z
N MET A 1 2.85 -33.12 16.07
CA MET A 1 3.35 -32.50 17.31
C MET A 1 3.07 -31.00 17.22
N LYS A 2 2.40 -30.39 18.19
CA LYS A 2 2.01 -28.96 18.16
C LYS A 2 2.79 -28.24 19.26
N LEU A 3 3.65 -27.31 18.89
CA LEU A 3 4.36 -26.46 19.83
C LEU A 3 3.48 -25.21 20.07
N ILE A 4 3.23 -24.85 21.33
CA ILE A 4 2.48 -23.66 21.70
C ILE A 4 3.42 -22.81 22.56
N LEU A 5 3.74 -21.61 22.09
CA LEU A 5 4.55 -20.66 22.84
C LEU A 5 3.62 -19.68 23.56
N SER A 6 3.77 -19.55 24.88
CA SER A 6 3.12 -18.49 25.64
C SER A 6 3.92 -17.18 25.53
N PRO A 7 3.30 -16.03 25.86
CA PRO A 7 4.02 -14.75 25.90
C PRO A 7 5.22 -14.76 26.87
N GLU A 8 5.14 -15.53 27.94
CA GLU A 8 6.22 -15.68 28.92
C GLU A 8 7.39 -16.50 28.36
N ASP A 9 7.09 -17.55 27.59
CA ASP A 9 8.11 -18.35 26.88
C ASP A 9 8.85 -17.50 25.85
N LEU A 10 8.11 -16.68 25.10
CA LEU A 10 8.70 -15.75 24.13
C LEU A 10 9.58 -14.72 24.84
N ALA A 11 9.15 -14.24 26.01
CA ALA A 11 9.89 -13.29 26.84
C ALA A 11 11.17 -13.89 27.47
N ALA A 12 11.21 -15.20 27.70
CA ALA A 12 12.36 -15.91 28.26
C ALA A 12 13.47 -16.19 27.23
N LEU A 13 13.18 -16.08 25.93
CA LEU A 13 14.16 -16.27 24.87
C LEU A 13 15.15 -15.10 24.78
N SER A 14 16.38 -15.41 24.37
CA SER A 14 17.37 -14.39 24.07
C SER A 14 16.88 -13.49 22.94
N PRO A 15 17.33 -12.21 22.88
CA PRO A 15 16.93 -11.30 21.82
C PRO A 15 17.21 -11.84 20.41
N SER A 16 18.34 -12.54 20.23
CA SER A 16 18.70 -13.15 18.94
C SER A 16 17.77 -14.30 18.56
N ALA A 17 17.45 -15.19 19.50
CA ALA A 17 16.53 -16.31 19.26
C ALA A 17 15.10 -15.82 18.98
N ARG A 18 14.70 -14.71 19.63
CA ARG A 18 13.40 -14.09 19.41
C ARG A 18 13.31 -13.46 18.02
N ALA A 19 14.35 -12.77 17.57
CA ALA A 19 14.42 -12.23 16.21
C ALA A 19 14.35 -13.33 15.16
N GLU A 20 15.09 -14.42 15.35
CA GLU A 20 15.12 -15.58 14.44
C GLU A 20 13.77 -16.30 14.39
N ILE A 21 13.06 -16.42 15.52
CA ILE A 21 11.69 -16.99 15.56
C ILE A 21 10.67 -16.07 14.88
N ILE A 22 10.77 -14.75 15.06
CA ILE A 22 9.89 -13.80 14.36
C ILE A 22 10.13 -13.87 12.85
N GLU A 23 11.39 -13.91 12.42
CA GLU A 23 11.79 -14.07 11.02
C GLU A 23 11.28 -15.40 10.45
N LEU A 24 11.44 -16.50 11.17
CA LEU A 24 10.90 -17.80 10.78
C LEU A 24 9.37 -17.83 10.71
N LEU A 25 8.67 -17.14 11.61
CA LEU A 25 7.21 -17.02 11.57
C LEU A 25 6.75 -16.15 10.40
N MET A 26 7.50 -15.10 10.05
CA MET A 26 7.23 -14.27 8.86
C MET A 26 7.52 -15.02 7.56
N ILE A 27 8.58 -15.83 7.52
CA ILE A 27 8.92 -16.68 6.35
C ILE A 27 7.95 -17.87 6.23
N ALA A 28 7.60 -18.53 7.33
CA ALA A 28 6.68 -19.67 7.34
C ALA A 28 5.21 -19.27 7.16
N ALA A 29 4.89 -18.00 7.39
CA ALA A 29 3.60 -17.41 7.02
C ALA A 29 3.46 -17.17 5.50
N GLY A 30 4.51 -17.35 4.69
CA GLY A 30 4.40 -17.28 3.23
C GLY A 30 4.04 -15.92 2.65
N ASP A 31 3.78 -14.89 3.46
CA ASP A 31 3.28 -13.60 3.01
C ASP A 31 4.36 -12.49 3.18
N GLY A 32 5.13 -12.25 2.11
CA GLY A 32 5.24 -10.86 1.67
C GLY A 32 3.84 -10.42 1.22
N PRO A 33 3.45 -9.15 1.33
CA PRO A 33 2.08 -8.68 1.55
C PRO A 33 1.02 -9.29 0.61
N ASP A 34 0.57 -10.50 0.94
CA ASP A 34 -0.67 -11.12 0.49
C ASP A 34 -1.71 -10.79 1.56
N ALA A 35 -2.00 -9.49 1.67
CA ALA A 35 -3.19 -9.08 2.39
C ALA A 35 -4.38 -9.62 1.60
N ASN A 36 -4.99 -10.71 2.10
CA ASN A 36 -6.19 -11.36 1.56
C ASN A 36 -7.06 -10.40 0.75
N LEU A 37 -6.84 -10.40 -0.56
CA LEU A 37 -7.54 -9.54 -1.52
C LEU A 37 -9.03 -9.88 -1.63
N GLU A 38 -9.42 -11.05 -1.11
CA GLU A 38 -10.77 -11.61 -1.21
C GLU A 38 -11.82 -10.89 -0.35
N ASP A 39 -11.46 -9.91 0.49
CA ASP A 39 -12.44 -9.22 1.34
C ASP A 39 -12.16 -7.72 1.55
N LEU A 40 -11.71 -7.00 0.50
CA LEU A 40 -11.58 -5.54 0.54
C LEU A 40 -12.93 -4.80 0.58
N GLY A 41 -14.04 -5.52 0.38
CA GLY A 41 -15.41 -5.01 0.41
C GLY A 41 -15.93 -4.54 -0.96
N GLU A 42 -17.25 -4.35 -1.06
CA GLU A 42 -17.95 -4.03 -2.33
C GLU A 42 -17.42 -2.76 -3.03
N ALA A 43 -16.86 -1.81 -2.27
CA ALA A 43 -16.32 -0.57 -2.83
C ALA A 43 -15.12 -0.81 -3.79
N PHE A 44 -14.44 -1.95 -3.67
CA PHE A 44 -13.28 -2.31 -4.50
C PHE A 44 -13.64 -3.25 -5.66
N ALA A 45 -14.92 -3.62 -5.84
CA ALA A 45 -15.35 -4.62 -6.82
C ALA A 45 -14.99 -4.26 -8.28
N ASP A 46 -14.87 -2.97 -8.59
CA ASP A 46 -14.55 -2.47 -9.93
C ASP A 46 -13.02 -2.40 -10.21
N PHE A 47 -12.19 -2.80 -9.25
CA PHE A 47 -10.73 -2.66 -9.33
C PHE A 47 -10.03 -4.02 -9.35
N GLU A 48 -9.06 -4.18 -10.25
CA GLU A 48 -8.15 -5.34 -10.22
C GLU A 48 -7.10 -5.12 -9.14
N MET A 49 -7.26 -5.79 -8.01
CA MET A 49 -6.41 -5.60 -6.82
C MET A 49 -5.32 -6.67 -6.69
N ALA A 50 -5.31 -7.71 -7.54
CA ALA A 50 -4.39 -8.86 -7.41
C ALA A 50 -2.91 -8.50 -7.26
N ASP A 51 -2.46 -7.45 -7.96
CA ASP A 51 -1.08 -6.99 -7.91
C ASP A 51 -0.90 -5.70 -7.07
N VAL A 52 -1.93 -5.23 -6.36
CA VAL A 52 -1.86 -4.02 -5.52
C VAL A 52 -1.32 -4.35 -4.15
N VAL A 53 -0.12 -3.86 -3.84
CA VAL A 53 0.57 -4.18 -2.59
C VAL A 53 0.09 -3.34 -1.41
N ALA A 54 0.10 -3.97 -0.24
CA ALA A 54 -0.11 -3.35 1.05
C ALA A 54 1.23 -2.87 1.64
N LEU A 55 1.57 -1.58 1.48
CA LEU A 55 2.79 -1.02 2.05
C LEU A 55 2.59 -0.68 3.53
N GLY A 56 3.45 -1.25 4.38
CA GLY A 56 3.58 -0.88 5.78
C GLY A 56 4.24 0.49 5.97
N ALA A 57 4.33 0.95 7.22
CA ALA A 57 4.89 2.26 7.55
C ALA A 57 6.36 2.43 7.07
N ASP A 58 7.19 1.40 7.25
CA ASP A 58 8.62 1.43 6.88
C ASP A 58 8.82 1.47 5.36
N GLU A 59 8.08 0.64 4.63
CA GLU A 59 8.12 0.60 3.16
C GLU A 59 7.57 1.90 2.56
N LEU A 60 6.52 2.46 3.15
CA LEU A 60 5.96 3.73 2.75
C LEU A 60 6.95 4.87 3.00
N ALA A 61 7.62 4.90 4.16
CA ALA A 61 8.64 5.91 4.44
C ALA A 61 9.76 5.87 3.39
N LEU A 62 10.24 4.67 3.05
CA LEU A 62 11.23 4.48 1.99
C LEU A 62 10.70 4.95 0.62
N LEU A 63 9.43 4.69 0.31
CA LEU A 63 8.79 5.22 -0.90
C LEU A 63 8.82 6.75 -0.91
N MET A 64 8.41 7.38 0.19
CA MET A 64 8.31 8.83 0.34
C MET A 64 9.66 9.52 0.17
N GLU A 65 10.75 8.95 0.71
CA GLU A 65 12.12 9.46 0.54
C GLU A 65 12.58 9.46 -0.93
N ASN A 66 12.04 8.56 -1.75
CA ASN A 66 12.48 8.33 -3.13
C ASN A 66 11.55 8.93 -4.20
N VAL A 67 10.46 9.59 -3.80
CA VAL A 67 9.56 10.32 -4.70
C VAL A 67 9.72 11.83 -4.55
N SER A 68 9.51 12.57 -5.63
CA SER A 68 9.50 14.04 -5.57
C SER A 68 8.36 14.56 -4.70
N GLU A 69 8.52 15.73 -4.09
CA GLU A 69 7.45 16.43 -3.34
C GLU A 69 6.14 16.54 -4.13
N LYS A 70 6.22 16.76 -5.45
CA LYS A 70 5.04 16.76 -6.34
C LYS A 70 4.23 15.47 -6.21
N TYR A 71 4.90 14.32 -6.16
CA TYR A 71 4.26 13.01 -6.06
C TYR A 71 3.86 12.67 -4.63
N GLN A 72 4.59 13.15 -3.62
CA GLN A 72 4.14 13.09 -2.23
C GLN A 72 2.80 13.83 -2.05
N LYS A 73 2.63 15.01 -2.68
CA LYS A 73 1.33 15.71 -2.70
C LYS A 73 0.23 14.88 -3.35
N GLY A 74 0.54 14.15 -4.42
CA GLY A 74 -0.40 13.21 -5.04
C GLY A 74 -0.80 12.08 -4.09
N LEU A 75 0.15 11.47 -3.39
CA LEU A 75 -0.11 10.41 -2.40
C LEU A 75 -0.89 10.94 -1.18
N ARG A 76 -0.66 12.20 -0.77
CA ARG A 76 -1.41 12.86 0.29
C ARG A 76 -2.90 12.98 -0.02
N VAL A 77 -3.29 13.06 -1.29
CA VAL A 77 -4.72 13.09 -1.69
C VAL A 77 -5.44 11.83 -1.21
N PHE A 78 -4.82 10.66 -1.29
CA PHE A 78 -5.41 9.42 -0.77
C PHE A 78 -5.53 9.47 0.75
N ALA A 79 -4.51 9.97 1.45
CA ALA A 79 -4.55 10.14 2.90
C ALA A 79 -5.71 11.05 3.36
N GLU A 80 -6.04 12.08 2.56
CA GLU A 80 -7.08 13.06 2.88
C GLU A 80 -8.49 12.64 2.44
N GLN A 81 -8.62 11.83 1.39
CA GLN A 81 -9.92 11.51 0.76
C GLN A 81 -10.35 10.06 0.92
N GLY A 82 -9.42 9.15 1.19
CA GLY A 82 -9.67 7.73 1.35
C GLY A 82 -8.84 6.86 0.40
N PRO A 83 -8.96 5.52 0.54
CA PRO A 83 -8.22 4.56 -0.27
C PRO A 83 -8.67 4.53 -1.74
N ILE A 84 -9.84 5.09 -2.06
CA ILE A 84 -10.37 5.24 -3.43
C ILE A 84 -10.58 6.73 -3.70
N ILE A 85 -10.01 7.24 -4.79
CA ILE A 85 -10.13 8.65 -5.20
C ILE A 85 -10.44 8.77 -6.69
N GLY A 86 -11.09 9.87 -7.08
CA GLY A 86 -11.20 10.23 -8.50
C GLY A 86 -9.88 10.79 -9.05
N ALA A 87 -9.49 10.45 -10.28
CA ALA A 87 -8.27 10.94 -10.91
C ALA A 87 -8.23 12.48 -11.02
N GLY A 88 -9.40 13.13 -11.10
CA GLY A 88 -9.54 14.58 -11.05
C GLY A 88 -9.00 15.22 -9.77
N ALA A 89 -8.99 14.51 -8.63
CA ALA A 89 -8.43 15.00 -7.38
C ALA A 89 -6.90 15.18 -7.46
N LEU A 90 -6.20 14.27 -8.15
CA LEU A 90 -4.75 14.36 -8.37
C LEU A 90 -4.39 15.59 -9.21
N ARG A 91 -5.20 15.92 -10.21
CA ARG A 91 -4.99 17.12 -11.04
C ARG A 91 -5.11 18.41 -10.25
N LYS A 92 -6.05 18.48 -9.30
CA LYS A 92 -6.23 19.67 -8.44
C LYS A 92 -4.99 19.99 -7.59
N VAL A 93 -4.15 18.99 -7.29
CA VAL A 93 -2.88 19.18 -6.58
C VAL A 93 -1.66 19.28 -7.50
N GLY A 94 -1.89 19.45 -8.81
CA GLY A 94 -0.85 19.66 -9.82
C GLY A 94 -0.29 18.40 -10.45
N ILE A 95 -0.94 17.23 -10.32
CA ILE A 95 -0.59 16.02 -11.08
C ILE A 95 -1.29 16.07 -12.45
N ASP A 96 -0.73 16.83 -13.39
CA ASP A 96 -1.36 17.07 -14.70
C ASP A 96 -1.39 15.82 -15.60
N ASN A 97 -0.34 14.99 -15.49
CA ASN A 97 -0.19 13.72 -16.21
C ASN A 97 -0.29 12.56 -15.22
N VAL A 98 -1.53 12.11 -14.98
CA VAL A 98 -1.85 11.04 -14.03
C VAL A 98 -1.26 9.68 -14.43
N PRO A 99 -1.29 9.24 -15.71
CA PRO A 99 -0.61 8.02 -16.13
C PRO A 99 0.90 8.05 -15.87
N HIS A 100 1.54 9.21 -16.05
CA HIS A 100 2.96 9.35 -15.73
C HIS A 100 3.22 9.28 -14.22
N PHE A 101 2.37 9.89 -13.39
CA PHE A 101 2.45 9.76 -11.94
C PHE A 101 2.36 8.30 -11.51
N GLN A 102 1.34 7.57 -11.98
CA GLN A 102 1.16 6.15 -11.68
C GLN A 102 2.41 5.34 -12.09
N SER A 103 2.87 5.49 -13.34
CA SER A 103 4.07 4.78 -13.83
C SER A 103 5.30 5.01 -12.94
N ARG A 104 5.52 6.26 -12.50
CA ARG A 104 6.67 6.60 -11.65
C ARG A 104 6.54 6.04 -10.24
N ILE A 105 5.34 5.97 -9.69
CA ILE A 105 5.07 5.33 -8.40
C ILE A 105 5.26 3.81 -8.51
N THR A 106 4.72 3.17 -9.56
CA THR A 106 4.86 1.73 -9.80
C THR A 106 6.33 1.31 -9.86
N ILE A 107 7.18 2.02 -10.62
CA ILE A 107 8.62 1.70 -10.72
C ILE A 107 9.29 1.65 -9.33
N ARG A 108 8.96 2.60 -8.45
CA ARG A 108 9.54 2.68 -7.10
C ARG A 108 8.96 1.63 -6.18
N THR A 109 7.66 1.37 -6.29
CA THR A 109 6.98 0.31 -5.54
C THR A 109 7.65 -1.03 -5.79
N ARG A 110 7.88 -1.38 -7.06
CA ARG A 110 8.58 -2.62 -7.45
C ARG A 110 10.02 -2.69 -6.98
N THR A 111 10.68 -1.53 -6.89
CA THR A 111 12.06 -1.45 -6.38
C THR A 111 12.10 -1.69 -4.87
N ILE A 112 11.14 -1.15 -4.13
CA ILE A 112 11.05 -1.27 -2.67
C ILE A 112 10.63 -2.68 -2.26
N THR A 113 9.62 -3.23 -2.91
CA THR A 113 9.09 -4.57 -2.58
C THR A 113 9.91 -5.70 -3.20
N GLY A 114 10.75 -5.42 -4.19
CA GLY A 114 11.44 -6.44 -5.00
C GLY A 114 10.50 -7.26 -5.89
N ASN A 115 9.20 -6.93 -5.92
CA ASN A 115 8.20 -7.64 -6.71
C ASN A 115 8.03 -6.95 -8.09
N PRO A 116 8.29 -7.64 -9.22
CA PRO A 116 8.20 -7.05 -10.56
C PRO A 116 6.77 -6.80 -11.05
N THR A 117 5.75 -7.43 -10.46
CA THR A 117 4.34 -7.22 -10.84
C THR A 117 3.68 -6.14 -9.99
N ALA A 118 4.18 -5.88 -8.78
CA ALA A 118 3.58 -4.96 -7.80
C ALA A 118 3.18 -3.58 -8.36
N PHE A 119 2.01 -3.13 -7.93
CA PHE A 119 1.46 -1.79 -8.10
C PHE A 119 1.09 -1.19 -6.74
N LEU A 120 1.21 0.13 -6.58
CA LEU A 120 0.68 0.81 -5.39
C LEU A 120 -0.82 1.08 -5.49
N MET A 121 -1.31 1.23 -6.72
CA MET A 121 -2.69 1.61 -7.02
C MET A 121 -3.19 0.90 -8.27
N SER A 122 -4.44 0.47 -8.23
CA SER A 122 -5.25 0.04 -9.36
C SER A 122 -6.10 1.20 -9.87
N TRP A 123 -6.72 1.01 -11.03
CA TRP A 123 -7.63 1.96 -11.65
C TRP A 123 -8.83 1.19 -12.22
N ASP A 124 -9.99 1.84 -12.26
CA ASP A 124 -11.21 1.27 -12.85
C ASP A 124 -11.29 1.55 -14.37
N ASP A 125 -12.39 1.13 -15.01
CA ASP A 125 -12.65 1.47 -16.40
C ASP A 125 -13.09 2.94 -16.55
N TRP A 126 -12.21 3.76 -17.12
CA TRP A 126 -12.44 5.19 -17.30
C TRP A 126 -13.51 5.52 -18.35
N THR A 127 -13.92 4.54 -19.15
CA THR A 127 -14.96 4.74 -20.17
C THR A 127 -16.36 4.92 -19.58
N GLU A 128 -16.53 4.62 -18.31
CA GLU A 128 -17.82 4.68 -17.60
C GLU A 128 -18.12 6.05 -16.95
N TYR A 129 -17.18 7.01 -17.01
CA TYR A 129 -17.30 8.31 -16.34
C TYR A 129 -17.49 9.48 -17.31
N ASP A 130 -18.57 10.23 -17.11
CA ASP A 130 -18.99 11.37 -17.95
C ASP A 130 -17.98 12.53 -18.01
N ASP A 131 -17.13 12.67 -17.00
CA ASP A 131 -16.08 13.68 -16.95
C ASP A 131 -14.76 13.22 -17.61
N GLY A 132 -14.71 11.94 -18.03
CA GLY A 132 -13.54 11.29 -18.61
C GLY A 132 -12.45 10.95 -17.60
N TRP A 133 -12.75 11.00 -16.30
CA TRP A 133 -11.81 10.72 -15.22
C TRP A 133 -12.30 9.55 -14.38
N GLY A 134 -11.72 8.36 -14.57
CA GLY A 134 -11.99 7.26 -13.66
C GLY A 134 -11.35 7.44 -12.28
N ARG A 135 -11.36 6.37 -11.50
CA ARG A 135 -10.89 6.32 -10.12
C ARG A 135 -9.59 5.54 -10.01
N TYR A 136 -8.88 5.81 -8.93
CA TYR A 136 -7.77 5.01 -8.46
C TYR A 136 -8.09 4.42 -7.10
N ALA A 137 -7.64 3.19 -6.87
CA ALA A 137 -7.77 2.50 -5.59
C ALA A 137 -6.39 2.04 -5.12
N MET A 138 -6.14 2.11 -3.82
CA MET A 138 -4.97 1.53 -3.17
C MET A 138 -5.40 0.63 -2.01
N HIS A 139 -4.48 -0.24 -1.58
CA HIS A 139 -4.74 -1.12 -0.45
C HIS A 139 -5.05 -0.30 0.83
N PRO A 140 -6.06 -0.68 1.65
CA PRO A 140 -6.39 0.02 2.90
C PRO A 140 -5.22 0.16 3.88
N THR A 141 -4.36 -0.85 3.99
CA THR A 141 -3.11 -0.77 4.78
C THR A 141 -2.22 0.37 4.31
N THR A 142 -2.02 0.54 3.00
CA THR A 142 -1.23 1.64 2.43
C THR A 142 -1.86 2.99 2.77
N TYR A 143 -3.20 3.07 2.72
CA TYR A 143 -3.95 4.26 3.11
C TYR A 143 -3.76 4.63 4.59
N GLU A 144 -3.83 3.67 5.51
CA GLU A 144 -3.58 3.94 6.94
C GLU A 144 -2.11 4.33 7.20
N SER A 145 -1.16 3.68 6.51
CA SER A 145 0.25 4.08 6.54
C SER A 145 0.42 5.53 6.07
N LEU A 146 -0.29 5.95 5.00
CA LEU A 146 -0.26 7.32 4.49
C LEU A 146 -0.84 8.34 5.47
N LYS A 147 -1.97 8.02 6.11
CA LYS A 147 -2.53 8.84 7.19
C LYS A 147 -1.51 9.06 8.29
N SER A 148 -0.89 7.99 8.78
CA SER A 148 0.14 8.06 9.81
C SER A 148 1.34 8.88 9.37
N PHE A 149 1.84 8.68 8.13
CA PHE A 149 2.99 9.40 7.60
C PHE A 149 2.76 10.92 7.51
N PHE A 150 1.56 11.33 7.09
CA PHE A 150 1.21 12.75 6.98
C PHE A 150 0.64 13.38 8.26
N GLY A 151 0.51 12.60 9.35
CA GLY A 151 -0.08 13.07 10.59
C GLY A 151 -1.57 13.44 10.46
N ILE A 152 -2.29 12.73 9.58
CA ILE A 152 -3.72 12.91 9.37
C ILE A 152 -4.44 11.89 10.26
N GLU A 153 -4.82 12.34 11.45
CA GLU A 153 -5.65 11.56 12.36
C GLU A 153 -7.08 11.50 11.80
N GLY A 154 -7.67 10.30 11.80
CA GLY A 154 -9.06 10.05 11.46
C GLY A 154 -9.58 8.91 12.30
#